data_AF-A0A850L222-F1
#
_entry.id   AF-A0A850L222-F1
#
_cell.length_a   1.000
_cell.length_b   1.000
_cell.length_c   1.000
_cell.angle_alpha   90.00
_cell.angle_beta   90.00
_cell.angle_gamma   90.00
#
_symmetry.space_group_name_H-M   'P 1'
#
loop_
_entity.id
_entity.type
_entity.pdbx_description
1 polymer ?
#
loop_
_entity_poly.entity_id
_entity_poly.type
_entity_poly.pdbx_seq_one_letter_code
_entity_poly.pdbx_strand_id
1 'polypeptide(L)'
;MSKTINCAEAIDRMHKYIAWGMLICGITYFIVAAEQVFEQQPFNDYLDVARAIGVFLTVLVVFLGMWPVIRLKFAGKFMIKKEPESFMTEAMHASFKNSWLATMLFVVVLLSIQNKLDDLAFEISFYLIVLFGFMASSAALSFLYLTRNDGLDDLEEV
;
A
#
# COMPACT_ATOMS: atom_id res chain seq x y z
N MET A 1 -8.23 -26.30 -23.13
CA MET A 1 -6.84 -26.00 -22.69
C MET A 1 -6.93 -24.93 -21.59
N SER A 2 -7.08 -25.36 -20.34
CA SER A 2 -7.27 -24.45 -19.20
C SER A 2 -5.89 -23.95 -18.76
N LYS A 3 -5.55 -22.69 -19.04
CA LYS A 3 -4.39 -22.01 -18.42
C LYS A 3 -4.60 -22.05 -16.92
N THR A 4 -3.96 -23.00 -16.25
CA THR A 4 -3.77 -22.98 -14.80
C THR A 4 -2.95 -21.74 -14.49
N ILE A 5 -3.63 -20.65 -14.15
CA ILE A 5 -2.99 -19.47 -13.56
C ILE A 5 -2.16 -20.00 -12.39
N ASN A 6 -0.84 -19.86 -12.49
CA ASN A 6 0.05 -20.27 -11.43
C ASN A 6 -0.30 -19.41 -10.21
N CYS A 7 -0.65 -20.04 -9.09
CA CYS A 7 -1.14 -19.31 -7.93
C CYS A 7 -0.08 -18.36 -7.36
N ALA A 8 1.21 -18.68 -7.54
CA ALA A 8 2.33 -17.79 -7.23
C ALA A 8 2.28 -16.50 -8.05
N GLU A 9 2.17 -16.60 -9.38
CA GLU A 9 2.08 -15.46 -10.28
C GLU A 9 0.88 -14.54 -9.96
N ALA A 10 -0.25 -15.11 -9.51
CA ALA A 10 -1.41 -14.34 -9.08
C ALA A 10 -1.16 -13.55 -7.79
N ILE A 11 -0.39 -14.10 -6.86
CA ILE A 11 0.00 -13.44 -5.60
C ILE A 11 1.02 -12.33 -5.86
N ASP A 12 2.01 -12.58 -6.71
CA ASP A 12 3.03 -11.57 -7.06
C ASP A 12 2.41 -10.40 -7.81
N ARG A 13 1.48 -10.71 -8.73
CA ARG A 13 0.65 -9.68 -9.36
C ARG A 13 -0.14 -8.90 -8.31
N MET A 14 -0.80 -9.56 -7.36
CA MET A 14 -1.53 -8.88 -6.30
C MET A 14 -0.60 -7.93 -5.50
N HIS A 15 0.57 -8.39 -5.07
CA HIS A 15 1.53 -7.57 -4.33
C HIS A 15 2.00 -6.36 -5.12
N LYS A 16 2.29 -6.52 -6.41
CA LYS A 16 2.68 -5.42 -7.30
C LYS A 16 1.59 -4.35 -7.42
N TYR A 17 0.34 -4.76 -7.61
CA TYR A 17 -0.80 -3.82 -7.67
C TYR A 17 -1.08 -3.17 -6.31
N ILE A 18 -0.95 -3.90 -5.20
CA ILE A 18 -1.03 -3.30 -3.85
C ILE A 18 0.06 -2.25 -3.67
N ALA A 19 1.30 -2.53 -4.09
CA ALA A 19 2.39 -1.58 -4.01
C ALA A 19 2.13 -0.30 -4.83
N TRP A 20 1.60 -0.44 -6.05
CA TRP A 20 1.15 0.70 -6.84
C TRP A 20 0.02 1.48 -6.16
N GLY A 21 -0.98 0.79 -5.60
CA GLY A 21 -2.06 1.41 -4.84
C GLY A 21 -1.56 2.22 -3.64
N MET A 22 -0.60 1.66 -2.90
CA MET A 22 0.04 2.35 -1.77
C MET A 22 0.86 3.56 -2.23
N LEU A 23 1.52 3.49 -3.39
CA LEU A 23 2.25 4.64 -3.94
C LEU A 23 1.29 5.79 -4.30
N ILE A 24 0.19 5.47 -5.00
CA ILE A 24 -0.85 6.45 -5.34
C ILE A 24 -1.47 7.03 -4.05
N CYS A 25 -1.69 6.19 -3.04
CA CYS A 25 -2.18 6.62 -1.74
C CYS A 25 -1.21 7.61 -1.07
N GLY A 26 0.09 7.27 -1.03
CA GLY A 26 1.13 8.15 -0.48
C GLY A 26 1.18 9.51 -1.19
N ILE A 27 1.14 9.52 -2.53
CA ILE A 27 1.06 10.75 -3.35
C ILE A 27 -0.20 11.54 -3.00
N THR A 28 -1.35 10.88 -2.86
CA THR A 28 -2.61 11.53 -2.50
C THR A 28 -2.52 12.23 -1.14
N TYR A 29 -1.86 11.62 -0.15
CA TYR A 29 -1.64 12.27 1.15
C TYR A 29 -0.69 13.47 1.06
N PHE A 30 0.30 13.46 0.15
CA PHE A 30 1.09 14.67 -0.10
C PHE A 30 0.29 15.78 -0.79
N ILE A 31 -0.70 15.44 -1.62
CA ILE A 31 -1.65 16.42 -2.19
C ILE A 31 -2.48 17.06 -1.06
N VAL A 32 -2.99 16.25 -0.12
CA VAL A 32 -3.72 16.76 1.06
C VAL A 32 -2.84 17.67 1.93
N ALA A 33 -1.56 17.31 2.12
CA ALA A 33 -0.62 18.16 2.83
C ALA A 33 -0.37 19.49 2.09
N ALA A 34 -0.35 19.47 0.75
CA ALA A 34 -0.20 20.68 -0.05
C ALA A 34 -1.42 21.61 0.06
N GLU A 35 -2.65 21.07 0.09
CA GLU A 35 -3.88 21.84 0.31
C GLU A 35 -3.84 22.65 1.62
N GLN A 36 -3.24 22.08 2.67
CA GLN A 36 -3.08 22.76 3.96
C GLN A 36 -2.07 23.92 3.94
N VAL A 37 -1.13 23.92 2.98
CA VAL A 37 -0.08 24.94 2.86
C VAL A 37 -0.49 26.06 1.92
N PHE A 38 -1.27 25.76 0.87
CA PHE A 38 -1.67 26.75 -0.13
C PHE A 38 -3.10 27.24 0.15
N GLU A 39 -3.25 28.41 0.77
CA GLU A 39 -4.59 29.00 1.05
C GLU A 39 -5.29 29.63 -0.19
N GLN A 40 -4.70 29.54 -1.38
CA GLN A 40 -5.22 30.23 -2.58
C GLN A 40 -6.36 29.43 -3.23
N GLN A 41 -7.57 30.00 -3.19
CA GLN A 41 -8.81 29.33 -3.57
C GLN A 41 -8.90 28.75 -5.00
N PRO A 42 -8.27 29.25 -6.08
CA PRO A 42 -8.37 28.52 -7.35
C PRO A 42 -7.45 27.29 -7.38
N PHE A 43 -6.37 27.25 -6.60
CA PHE A 43 -5.43 26.13 -6.60
C PHE A 43 -5.96 24.95 -5.79
N ASN A 44 -6.67 25.22 -4.69
CA ASN A 44 -7.27 24.17 -3.86
C ASN A 44 -8.37 23.38 -4.56
N ASP A 45 -9.18 24.00 -5.41
CA ASP A 45 -10.20 23.28 -6.19
C ASP A 45 -9.57 22.20 -7.10
N TYR A 46 -8.41 22.48 -7.70
CA TYR A 46 -7.69 21.49 -8.50
C TYR A 46 -7.07 20.38 -7.66
N LEU A 47 -6.57 20.70 -6.46
CA LEU A 47 -6.01 19.71 -5.54
C LEU A 47 -7.10 18.78 -4.99
N ASP A 48 -8.28 19.31 -4.66
CA ASP A 48 -9.43 18.52 -4.18
C ASP A 48 -9.86 17.50 -5.24
N VAL A 49 -9.94 17.92 -6.51
CA VAL A 49 -10.22 17.02 -7.64
C VAL A 49 -9.11 15.98 -7.80
N ALA A 50 -7.84 16.40 -7.73
CA ALA A 50 -6.70 15.49 -7.84
C ALA A 50 -6.70 14.46 -6.70
N ARG A 51 -7.07 14.86 -5.48
CA ARG A 51 -7.24 13.99 -4.32
C ARG A 51 -8.35 12.97 -4.55
N ALA A 52 -9.52 13.41 -5.02
CA ALA A 52 -10.64 12.51 -5.31
C ALA A 52 -10.27 11.46 -6.37
N ILE A 53 -9.58 11.89 -7.44
CA ILE A 53 -9.04 11.00 -8.48
C ILE A 53 -8.01 10.03 -7.88
N GLY A 54 -7.11 10.52 -7.03
CA GLY A 54 -6.09 9.71 -6.35
C GLY A 54 -6.70 8.59 -5.51
N VAL A 55 -7.70 8.91 -4.67
CA VAL A 55 -8.43 7.91 -3.87
C VAL A 55 -9.12 6.89 -4.77
N PHE A 56 -9.80 7.34 -5.83
CA PHE A 56 -10.47 6.44 -6.77
C PHE A 56 -9.48 5.49 -7.46
N LEU A 57 -8.35 6.01 -7.94
CA LEU A 57 -7.30 5.22 -8.56
C LEU A 57 -6.67 4.22 -7.59
N THR A 58 -6.40 4.60 -6.35
CA THR A 58 -5.92 3.68 -5.31
C THR A 58 -6.86 2.50 -5.13
N VAL A 59 -8.16 2.76 -4.95
CA VAL A 59 -9.16 1.69 -4.78
C VAL A 59 -9.23 0.80 -6.02
N LEU A 60 -9.26 1.40 -7.22
CA LEU A 60 -9.33 0.68 -8.48
C LEU A 60 -8.12 -0.26 -8.66
N VAL A 61 -6.90 0.25 -8.48
CA VAL A 61 -5.66 -0.51 -8.68
C VAL A 61 -5.56 -1.66 -7.68
N VAL A 62 -5.85 -1.41 -6.40
CA VAL A 62 -5.84 -2.46 -5.37
C VAL A 62 -6.89 -3.52 -5.68
N PHE A 63 -8.10 -3.10 -6.07
CA PHE A 63 -9.19 -4.03 -6.39
C PHE A 63 -8.84 -4.91 -7.60
N LEU A 64 -8.28 -4.34 -8.66
CA LEU A 64 -7.81 -5.08 -9.84
C LEU A 64 -6.73 -6.11 -9.47
N GLY A 65 -5.83 -5.77 -8.55
CA GLY A 65 -4.80 -6.68 -8.03
C GLY A 65 -5.35 -7.82 -7.17
N MET A 66 -6.32 -7.52 -6.29
CA MET A 66 -6.91 -8.50 -5.39
C MET A 66 -7.94 -9.41 -6.06
N TRP A 67 -8.62 -8.94 -7.12
CA TRP A 67 -9.65 -9.68 -7.84
C TRP A 67 -9.30 -11.14 -8.19
N PRO A 68 -8.14 -11.45 -8.81
CA PRO A 68 -7.78 -12.83 -9.12
C PRO A 68 -7.64 -13.71 -7.87
N VAL A 69 -7.06 -13.17 -6.79
CA VAL A 69 -6.86 -13.91 -5.53
C VAL A 69 -8.19 -14.15 -4.81
N ILE A 70 -9.08 -13.15 -4.79
CA ILE A 70 -10.44 -13.29 -4.27
C ILE A 70 -11.18 -14.40 -5.01
N ARG A 71 -11.13 -14.39 -6.35
CA ARG A 71 -11.76 -15.43 -7.19
C ARG A 71 -11.18 -16.82 -6.94
N LEU A 72 -9.87 -16.94 -6.73
CA LEU A 72 -9.20 -18.21 -6.43
C LEU A 72 -9.57 -18.74 -5.02
N LYS A 73 -9.66 -17.87 -4.01
CA LYS A 73 -10.11 -18.24 -2.67
C LYS A 73 -11.57 -18.72 -2.66
N PHE A 74 -12.47 -18.04 -3.37
CA PHE A 74 -13.85 -18.49 -3.51
C PHE A 74 -13.97 -19.82 -4.28
N ALA A 75 -12.99 -20.16 -5.12
CA ALA A 75 -12.92 -21.45 -5.81
C ALA A 75 -12.31 -22.59 -4.96
N GLY A 76 -12.06 -22.38 -3.67
CA GLY A 76 -11.67 -23.45 -2.72
C GLY A 76 -10.21 -23.90 -2.80
N LYS A 77 -9.34 -23.20 -3.54
CA LYS A 77 -7.90 -23.51 -3.59
C LYS A 77 -7.20 -22.85 -2.41
N PHE A 78 -6.89 -23.64 -1.37
CA PHE A 78 -6.05 -23.20 -0.26
C PHE A 78 -4.59 -23.15 -0.69
N MET A 79 -3.93 -22.04 -0.36
CA MET A 79 -2.53 -21.81 -0.67
C MET A 79 -1.64 -22.61 0.30
N ILE A 80 -0.83 -23.50 -0.24
CA ILE A 80 0.16 -24.25 0.53
C ILE A 80 1.41 -23.37 0.64
N LYS A 81 1.76 -22.97 1.87
CA LYS A 81 2.97 -22.20 2.18
C LYS A 81 4.17 -23.16 2.02
N LYS A 82 5.15 -22.82 1.16
CA LYS A 82 6.45 -23.54 1.14
C LYS A 82 7.18 -23.26 2.45
N GLU A 83 7.83 -24.28 3.00
CA GLU A 83 8.51 -24.23 4.30
C GLU A 83 9.64 -23.17 4.33
N PRO A 84 9.82 -22.47 5.45
CA PRO A 84 10.81 -21.39 5.57
C PRO A 84 12.21 -21.91 5.87
N GLU A 85 13.21 -21.27 5.28
CA GLU A 85 14.63 -21.42 5.64
C GLU A 85 14.90 -20.67 6.96
N SER A 86 15.09 -21.41 8.06
CA SER A 86 15.45 -20.94 9.43
C SER A 86 14.38 -20.22 10.27
N PHE A 87 14.14 -20.75 11.48
CA PHE A 87 13.22 -20.23 12.50
C PHE A 87 13.50 -18.78 12.92
N MET A 88 14.77 -18.38 13.00
CA MET A 88 15.14 -17.04 13.49
C MET A 88 14.86 -15.97 12.42
N THR A 89 15.07 -16.32 11.16
CA THR A 89 14.76 -15.48 10.00
C THR A 89 13.24 -15.29 9.88
N GLU A 90 12.44 -16.35 10.04
CA GLU A 90 10.97 -16.24 10.02
C GLU A 90 10.44 -15.36 11.16
N ALA A 91 10.94 -15.53 12.39
CA ALA A 91 10.52 -14.73 13.53
C ALA A 91 10.82 -13.24 13.33
N MET A 92 11.98 -12.90 12.77
CA MET A 92 12.36 -11.51 12.46
C MET A 92 11.47 -10.92 11.36
N HIS A 93 11.27 -11.63 10.24
CA HIS A 93 10.40 -11.14 9.16
C HIS A 93 8.94 -10.96 9.61
N ALA A 94 8.43 -11.89 10.41
CA ALA A 94 7.10 -11.80 10.99
C ALA A 94 6.97 -10.60 11.94
N SER A 95 7.98 -10.38 12.80
CA SER A 95 8.03 -9.23 13.71
C SER A 95 8.07 -7.89 12.95
N PHE A 96 8.92 -7.77 11.93
CA PHE A 96 8.98 -6.56 11.10
C PHE A 96 7.65 -6.29 10.39
N LYS A 97 7.06 -7.31 9.78
CA LYS A 97 5.74 -7.20 9.12
C LYS A 97 4.65 -6.76 10.10
N ASN A 98 4.60 -7.39 11.27
CA ASN A 98 3.58 -7.11 12.27
C ASN A 98 3.76 -5.72 12.90
N SER A 99 5.00 -5.32 13.19
CA SER A 99 5.33 -3.98 13.69
C SER A 99 4.95 -2.89 12.68
N TRP A 100 5.25 -3.12 11.40
CA TRP A 100 4.89 -2.19 10.33
C TRP A 100 3.37 -2.05 10.16
N LEU A 101 2.65 -3.18 10.14
CA LEU A 101 1.19 -3.19 10.11
C LEU A 101 0.58 -2.49 11.31
N ALA A 102 1.08 -2.77 12.51
CA ALA A 102 0.62 -2.13 13.74
C ALA A 102 0.86 -0.62 13.71
N THR A 103 2.02 -0.17 13.25
CA THR A 103 2.36 1.25 13.12
C THR A 103 1.44 1.94 12.11
N MET A 104 1.23 1.34 10.92
CA MET A 104 0.31 1.89 9.92
C MET A 104 -1.13 1.97 10.44
N LEU A 105 -1.62 0.92 11.10
CA LEU A 105 -2.94 0.91 11.73
C LEU A 105 -3.07 2.02 12.79
N PHE A 106 -2.05 2.17 13.64
CA PHE A 106 -2.03 3.20 14.65
C PHE A 106 -2.10 4.60 14.05
N VAL A 107 -1.30 4.88 13.00
CA VAL A 107 -1.35 6.16 12.28
C VAL A 107 -2.71 6.41 11.63
N VAL A 108 -3.34 5.39 11.03
CA VAL A 108 -4.69 5.51 10.45
C VAL A 108 -5.74 5.82 11.52
N VAL A 109 -5.64 5.21 12.70
CA VAL A 109 -6.52 5.50 13.83
C VAL A 109 -6.32 6.95 14.31
N LEU A 110 -5.07 7.42 14.41
CA LEU A 110 -4.77 8.81 14.75
C LEU A 110 -5.34 9.78 13.71
N LEU A 111 -5.16 9.50 12.42
CA LEU A 111 -5.75 10.29 11.32
C LEU A 111 -7.28 10.32 11.40
N SER A 112 -7.92 9.23 11.82
CA SER A 112 -9.38 9.16 11.97
C SER A 112 -9.91 10.05 13.12
N ILE A 113 -9.07 10.33 14.11
CA ILE A 113 -9.41 11.16 15.28
C ILE A 113 -8.75 12.55 15.18
N GLN A 114 -8.06 12.86 14.08
CA GLN A 114 -7.27 14.08 13.89
C GLN A 114 -8.09 15.36 14.11
N ASN A 115 -9.36 15.38 13.67
CA ASN A 115 -10.23 16.55 13.85
C ASN A 115 -10.45 16.90 15.33
N LYS A 116 -10.39 15.92 16.23
CA LYS A 116 -10.47 16.14 17.69
C LYS A 116 -9.13 16.53 18.31
N LEU A 117 -8.02 16.19 17.65
CA LEU A 117 -6.67 16.56 18.08
C LEU A 117 -6.31 17.99 17.63
N ASP A 118 -6.82 18.42 16.48
CA ASP A 118 -6.65 19.79 15.98
C ASP A 118 -7.39 20.81 16.86
N ASP A 119 -8.53 20.42 17.47
CA ASP A 119 -9.23 21.22 18.48
C ASP A 119 -8.33 21.54 19.71
N LEU A 120 -7.24 20.80 19.91
CA LEU A 120 -6.25 21.04 20.95
C LEU A 120 -5.17 22.06 20.56
N ALA A 121 -5.33 22.78 19.44
CA ALA A 121 -4.44 23.82 18.91
C ALA A 121 -3.02 23.34 18.52
N PHE A 122 -2.84 22.03 18.37
CA PHE A 122 -1.66 21.48 17.74
C PHE A 122 -1.96 21.20 16.28
N GLU A 123 -1.16 21.73 15.35
CA GLU A 123 -1.19 21.40 13.90
C GLU A 123 -0.70 19.96 13.62
N ILE A 124 -1.09 19.00 14.48
CA ILE A 124 -0.68 17.60 14.42
C ILE A 124 -1.17 16.94 13.13
N SER A 125 -2.33 17.36 12.59
CA SER A 125 -2.86 16.83 11.34
C SER A 125 -1.88 16.88 10.17
N PHE A 126 -1.20 18.01 9.97
CA PHE A 126 -0.22 18.14 8.89
C PHE A 126 0.91 17.09 9.03
N TYR A 127 1.47 16.97 10.24
CA TYR A 127 2.55 16.01 10.50
C TYR A 127 2.09 14.56 10.35
N LEU A 128 0.87 14.22 10.78
CA LEU A 128 0.31 12.88 10.62
C LEU A 128 0.06 12.52 9.15
N ILE A 129 -0.45 13.46 8.36
CA ILE A 129 -0.71 13.30 6.93
C ILE A 129 0.61 13.05 6.19
N VAL A 130 1.63 13.86 6.46
CA VAL A 130 2.96 13.73 5.86
C VAL A 130 3.63 12.42 6.29
N LEU A 131 3.55 12.06 7.58
CA LEU A 131 4.09 10.81 8.12
C LEU A 131 3.46 9.60 7.42
N PHE A 132 2.13 9.59 7.31
CA PHE A 132 1.43 8.52 6.61
C PHE A 132 1.82 8.44 5.13
N GLY A 133 1.89 9.58 4.44
CA GLY A 133 2.33 9.65 3.04
C GLY A 133 3.72 9.06 2.84
N PHE A 134 4.65 9.38 3.75
CA PHE A 134 6.02 8.84 3.73
C PHE A 134 6.06 7.34 4.02
N MET A 135 5.32 6.86 5.01
CA MET A 135 5.22 5.43 5.32
C MET A 135 4.61 4.62 4.17
N ALA A 136 3.53 5.10 3.57
CA ALA A 136 2.89 4.45 2.44
C ALA A 136 3.83 4.40 1.21
N SER A 137 4.52 5.50 0.92
CA SER A 137 5.45 5.60 -0.20
C SER A 137 6.70 4.74 -0.01
N SER A 138 7.29 4.74 1.19
CA SER A 138 8.47 3.91 1.50
C SER A 138 8.14 2.42 1.37
N ALA A 139 7.03 1.97 1.94
CA ALA A 139 6.57 0.60 1.78
C ALA A 139 6.31 0.25 0.31
N ALA A 140 5.66 1.14 -0.44
CA ALA A 140 5.38 0.93 -1.86
C ALA A 140 6.66 0.76 -2.68
N LEU A 141 7.65 1.64 -2.49
CA LEU A 141 8.94 1.57 -3.17
C LEU A 141 9.70 0.29 -2.82
N SER A 142 9.68 -0.13 -1.55
CA SER A 142 10.30 -1.39 -1.13
C SER A 142 9.65 -2.59 -1.84
N PHE A 143 8.32 -2.67 -1.87
CA PHE A 143 7.63 -3.77 -2.57
C PHE A 143 7.84 -3.73 -4.08
N LEU A 144 7.83 -2.54 -4.71
CA LEU A 144 8.11 -2.41 -6.14
C LEU A 144 9.55 -2.77 -6.49
N TYR A 145 10.51 -2.48 -5.60
CA TYR A 145 11.90 -2.86 -5.78
C TYR A 145 12.09 -4.38 -5.65
N LEU A 146 11.47 -5.00 -4.63
CA LEU A 146 11.55 -6.45 -4.44
C LEU A 146 10.90 -7.22 -5.59
N THR A 147 9.73 -6.78 -6.05
CA THR A 147 9.00 -7.42 -7.17
C THR A 147 9.58 -7.12 -8.56
N ARG A 148 10.69 -6.37 -8.65
CA ARG A 148 11.39 -6.09 -9.92
C ARG A 148 12.29 -7.24 -10.35
N ASN A 149 12.92 -7.94 -9.40
CA ASN A 149 13.94 -8.96 -9.71
C ASN A 149 13.36 -10.37 -9.89
N ASP A 150 12.12 -10.64 -9.49
CA ASP A 150 11.48 -11.96 -9.66
C ASP A 150 11.32 -12.39 -11.14
N GLY A 151 11.55 -11.48 -12.10
CA GLY A 151 11.58 -11.81 -13.53
C GLY A 151 12.98 -12.04 -14.12
N LEU A 152 14.05 -11.87 -13.34
CA LEU A 152 15.45 -12.08 -13.79
C LEU A 152 15.98 -13.46 -13.41
N ASP A 153 15.50 -14.08 -12.34
CA ASP A 153 15.92 -15.43 -11.94
C ASP A 153 15.47 -16.52 -12.94
N ASP A 154 14.43 -16.26 -13.74
CA ASP A 154 13.99 -17.14 -14.85
C ASP A 154 14.86 -17.02 -16.12
N LEU A 155 15.79 -16.04 -16.19
CA LEU A 155 16.66 -15.80 -17.35
C LEU A 155 18.10 -16.30 -17.16
N GLU A 156 18.51 -16.67 -15.94
CA GLU A 156 19.85 -17.21 -15.67
C GLU A 156 19.93 -18.75 -15.78
N GLU A 157 18.82 -19.44 -16.04
CA GLU A 157 18.77 -20.91 -16.28
C GLU A 157 18.72 -21.31 -17.78
N VAL A 158 19.16 -20.45 -18.72
CA VAL A 158 19.27 -20.81 -20.17
C VAL A 158 20.71 -20.79 -20.67
#